data_AF-A0A5Y2NTF9-F1
#
_entry.id   AF-A0A5Y2NTF9-F1
#
_cell.length_a   1.000
_cell.length_b   1.000
_cell.length_c   1.000
_cell.angle_alpha   90.00
_cell.angle_beta   90.00
_cell.angle_gamma   90.00
#
_symmetry.space_group_name_H-M   'P 1'
#
loop_
_entity.id
_entity.type
_entity.pdbx_description
1 polymer ?
#
loop_
_entity_poly.entity_id
_entity_poly.type
_entity_poly.pdbx_seq_one_letter_code
_entity_poly.pdbx_strand_id
1 'polypeptide(L)'
;MSKRTIEREYKQFLSVAERWKDLVVSNSVFHDTSYNGEDFRHVALTHDPDVLKEAEKCLVAWKAFVDVCRNAGGKKLNIVETVYLPIPFIIEDTNQSTHIVVSTASTTRTFTRESLLKKYDKVIKKSKKSPIFSQVVGALEEERHFFAMEPEGELYRARKDGYTDVVLTSDLTSDNTLSRLRVGAHGALVFSRNKELKIPVVNNVDERRSITVYSGVKPIPCGPLGDFSLYRVNDITRNQPSYVAKAYILRSIESRNLSFNNKSQALLNSTPPEIRQVIERKVNAAREALIRLEKMDMELIDVMMASGDDLTGVRLTDARKKYGKEIEERYGYTFNQTMSATKLR
;
A
#
# COMPACT_ATOMS: atom_id res chain seq x y z
N MET A 1 13.48 -34.65 17.62
CA MET A 1 12.13 -34.69 18.24
C MET A 1 11.27 -35.78 17.63
N SER A 2 10.44 -36.45 18.43
CA SER A 2 9.47 -37.45 17.96
C SER A 2 8.20 -36.76 17.42
N LYS A 3 7.44 -37.40 16.52
CA LYS A 3 6.17 -36.87 15.99
C LYS A 3 5.14 -36.58 17.09
N ARG A 4 5.07 -37.46 18.11
CA ARG A 4 4.15 -37.30 19.26
C ARG A 4 4.51 -36.08 20.11
N THR A 5 5.79 -35.78 20.26
CA THR A 5 6.26 -34.58 20.97
C THR A 5 5.77 -33.32 20.25
N ILE A 6 5.99 -33.24 18.94
CA ILE A 6 5.60 -32.10 18.11
C ILE A 6 4.08 -31.88 18.11
N GLU A 7 3.29 -32.95 18.03
CA GLU A 7 1.83 -32.85 18.09
C GLU A 7 1.34 -32.27 19.42
N ARG A 8 1.97 -32.67 20.53
CA ARG A 8 1.67 -32.12 21.86
C ARG A 8 2.04 -30.64 21.95
N GLU A 9 3.23 -30.26 21.50
CA GLU A 9 3.66 -28.85 21.46
C GLU A 9 2.71 -28.01 20.59
N TYR A 10 2.24 -28.55 19.45
CA TYR A 10 1.28 -27.86 18.58
C TYR A 10 -0.08 -27.67 19.24
N LYS A 11 -0.62 -28.69 19.93
CA LYS A 11 -1.88 -28.55 20.68
C LYS A 11 -1.78 -27.50 21.78
N GLN A 12 -0.67 -27.46 22.50
CA GLN A 12 -0.40 -26.43 23.51
C GLN A 12 -0.31 -25.04 22.87
N PHE A 13 0.38 -24.94 21.72
CA PHE A 13 0.47 -23.69 20.96
C PHE A 13 -0.90 -23.17 20.52
N LEU A 14 -1.82 -24.03 20.08
CA LEU A 14 -3.17 -23.60 19.70
C LEU A 14 -3.89 -22.91 20.86
N SER A 15 -3.80 -23.44 22.08
CA SER A 15 -4.38 -22.79 23.26
C SER A 15 -3.70 -21.45 23.59
N VAL A 16 -2.38 -21.33 23.38
CA VAL A 16 -1.66 -20.05 23.52
C VAL A 16 -2.13 -19.04 22.47
N ALA A 17 -2.33 -19.50 21.23
CA ALA A 17 -2.76 -18.65 20.12
C ALA A 17 -4.19 -18.17 20.29
N GLU A 18 -5.10 -19.04 20.74
CA GLU A 18 -6.46 -18.67 21.12
C GLU A 18 -6.45 -17.66 22.27
N ARG A 19 -5.66 -17.90 23.32
CA ARG A 19 -5.59 -16.97 24.44
C ARG A 19 -5.06 -15.61 24.02
N TRP A 20 -4.00 -15.56 23.21
CA TRP A 20 -3.51 -14.31 22.64
C TRP A 20 -4.59 -13.59 21.83
N LYS A 21 -5.32 -14.32 20.98
CA LYS A 21 -6.41 -13.76 20.18
C LYS A 21 -7.49 -13.14 21.08
N ASP A 22 -7.90 -13.83 22.14
CA ASP A 22 -8.91 -13.31 23.08
C ASP A 22 -8.46 -12.01 23.75
N LEU A 23 -7.19 -11.93 24.17
CA LEU A 23 -6.63 -10.72 24.77
C LEU A 23 -6.66 -9.54 23.79
N VAL A 24 -6.26 -9.77 22.53
CA VAL A 24 -6.21 -8.70 21.52
C VAL A 24 -7.62 -8.29 21.09
N VAL A 25 -8.53 -9.23 20.85
CA VAL A 25 -9.91 -8.92 20.42
C VAL A 25 -10.67 -8.17 21.52
N SER A 26 -10.55 -8.62 22.78
CA SER A 26 -11.28 -7.99 23.91
C SER A 26 -10.82 -6.56 24.21
N ASN A 27 -9.61 -6.20 23.79
CA ASN A 27 -9.01 -4.87 23.99
C ASN A 27 -8.81 -4.12 22.65
N SER A 28 -9.51 -4.55 21.59
CA SER A 28 -9.30 -4.03 20.24
C SER A 28 -9.77 -2.58 20.12
N VAL A 29 -8.88 -1.71 19.63
CA VAL A 29 -9.19 -0.31 19.26
C VAL A 29 -9.24 -0.10 17.75
N PHE A 30 -8.72 -1.07 16.99
CA PHE A 30 -8.75 -1.09 15.54
C PHE A 30 -8.66 -2.53 15.04
N HIS A 31 -9.30 -2.79 13.91
CA HIS A 31 -9.16 -4.01 13.13
C HIS A 31 -9.29 -3.72 11.65
N ASP A 32 -8.75 -4.61 10.84
CA ASP A 32 -8.91 -4.66 9.40
C ASP A 32 -10.04 -5.67 9.07
N THR A 33 -10.64 -5.59 7.89
CA THR A 33 -11.70 -6.52 7.47
C THR A 33 -11.25 -7.31 6.26
N SER A 34 -11.28 -8.64 6.38
CA SER A 34 -10.85 -9.53 5.30
C SER A 34 -11.87 -9.55 4.15
N TYR A 35 -11.50 -10.15 3.01
CA TYR A 35 -12.41 -10.33 1.88
C TYR A 35 -13.69 -11.10 2.25
N ASN A 36 -13.62 -11.98 3.25
CA ASN A 36 -14.77 -12.75 3.73
C ASN A 36 -15.65 -11.96 4.71
N GLY A 37 -15.31 -10.71 5.01
CA GLY A 37 -16.00 -9.90 6.02
C GLY A 37 -15.58 -10.19 7.46
N GLU A 38 -14.57 -11.03 7.68
CA GLU A 38 -14.07 -11.36 9.02
C GLU A 38 -13.04 -10.33 9.49
N ASP A 39 -13.13 -9.93 10.75
CA ASP A 39 -12.16 -9.04 11.40
C ASP A 39 -10.81 -9.74 11.59
N PHE A 40 -9.73 -9.03 11.25
CA PHE A 40 -8.37 -9.54 11.36
C PHE A 40 -7.38 -8.39 11.61
N ARG A 41 -6.11 -8.71 11.94
CA ARG A 41 -5.05 -7.73 12.26
C ARG A 41 -5.47 -6.71 13.33
N HIS A 42 -6.07 -7.22 14.40
CA HIS A 42 -6.46 -6.36 15.51
C HIS A 42 -5.25 -5.63 16.10
N VAL A 43 -5.42 -4.35 16.36
CA VAL A 43 -4.56 -3.57 17.25
C VAL A 43 -5.34 -3.38 18.54
N ALA A 44 -4.76 -3.85 19.63
CA ALA A 44 -5.32 -3.71 20.96
C ALA A 44 -4.61 -2.62 21.76
N LEU A 45 -5.35 -1.95 22.64
CA LEU A 45 -4.82 -1.04 23.65
C LEU A 45 -5.29 -1.50 25.03
N THR A 46 -4.36 -1.69 25.94
CA THR A 46 -4.68 -1.97 27.34
C THR A 46 -3.88 -1.07 28.29
N HIS A 47 -4.50 -0.81 29.43
CA HIS A 47 -3.90 -0.11 30.57
C HIS A 47 -3.76 -1.03 31.79
N ASP A 48 -4.18 -2.29 31.66
CA ASP A 48 -4.19 -3.26 32.72
C ASP A 48 -2.85 -4.04 32.75
N PRO A 49 -2.05 -3.93 33.82
CA PRO A 49 -0.81 -4.67 33.96
C PRO A 49 -1.00 -6.20 33.95
N ASP A 50 -2.16 -6.71 34.36
CA ASP A 50 -2.43 -8.15 34.36
C ASP A 50 -2.63 -8.67 32.93
N VAL A 51 -3.29 -7.88 32.06
CA VAL A 51 -3.40 -8.17 30.62
C VAL A 51 -2.02 -8.14 29.96
N LEU A 52 -1.17 -7.17 30.28
CA LEU A 52 0.21 -7.11 29.78
C LEU A 52 0.99 -8.38 30.17
N LYS A 53 0.98 -8.73 31.46
CA LYS A 53 1.71 -9.90 31.97
C LYS A 53 1.25 -11.20 31.32
N GLU A 54 -0.04 -11.32 31.02
CA GLU A 54 -0.57 -12.49 30.33
C GLU A 54 -0.19 -12.52 28.85
N ALA A 55 -0.23 -11.37 28.17
CA ALA A 55 0.22 -11.23 26.80
C ALA A 55 1.71 -11.57 26.64
N GLU A 56 2.56 -11.14 27.57
CA GLU A 56 3.99 -11.48 27.61
C GLU A 56 4.22 -12.99 27.73
N LYS A 57 3.47 -13.67 28.61
CA LYS A 57 3.52 -15.15 28.74
C LYS A 57 3.16 -15.82 27.43
N CYS A 58 2.09 -15.36 26.77
CA CYS A 58 1.69 -15.88 25.47
C CYS A 58 2.80 -15.69 24.43
N LEU A 59 3.42 -14.51 24.39
CA LEU A 59 4.48 -14.19 23.44
C LEU A 59 5.75 -15.04 23.64
N VAL A 60 6.13 -15.31 24.89
CA VAL A 60 7.24 -16.21 25.23
C VAL A 60 6.96 -17.63 24.73
N ALA A 61 5.78 -18.17 25.04
CA ALA A 61 5.37 -19.51 24.58
C ALA A 61 5.27 -19.59 23.05
N TRP A 62 4.78 -18.53 22.40
CA TRP A 62 4.71 -18.42 20.94
C TRP A 62 6.10 -18.49 20.30
N LYS A 63 7.05 -17.70 20.81
CA LYS A 63 8.45 -17.70 20.33
C LYS A 63 9.10 -19.07 20.51
N ALA A 64 8.90 -19.71 21.66
CA ALA A 64 9.40 -21.06 21.91
C ALA A 64 8.86 -22.08 20.89
N PHE A 65 7.57 -21.99 20.52
CA PHE A 65 6.98 -22.85 19.50
C PHE A 65 7.55 -22.57 18.08
N VAL A 66 7.78 -21.31 17.74
CA VAL A 66 8.44 -20.93 16.46
C VAL A 66 9.85 -21.54 16.39
N ASP A 67 10.61 -21.49 17.48
CA ASP A 67 11.94 -22.07 17.56
C ASP A 67 11.91 -23.60 17.45
N VAL A 68 10.92 -24.26 18.07
CA VAL A 68 10.65 -25.70 17.86
C VAL A 68 10.41 -26.02 16.39
N CYS A 69 9.61 -25.21 15.68
CA CYS A 69 9.32 -25.41 14.26
C CYS A 69 10.56 -25.20 13.38
N ARG A 70 11.39 -24.18 13.67
CA ARG A 70 12.64 -23.90 12.94
C ARG A 70 13.68 -25.01 13.17
N ASN A 71 13.84 -25.44 14.42
CA ASN A 71 14.82 -26.46 14.82
C ASN A 71 14.40 -27.88 14.43
N ALA A 72 13.16 -28.09 13.98
CA ALA A 72 12.70 -29.36 13.40
C ALA A 72 13.34 -29.67 12.02
N GLY A 73 14.15 -28.76 11.47
CA GLY A 73 15.17 -29.08 10.46
C GLY A 73 14.61 -29.62 9.16
N GLY A 74 13.55 -29.01 8.61
CA GLY A 74 13.02 -29.37 7.30
C GLY A 74 12.34 -30.76 7.23
N LYS A 75 12.19 -31.48 8.36
CA LYS A 75 11.18 -32.54 8.44
C LYS A 75 9.84 -31.87 8.22
N LYS A 76 9.08 -32.30 7.19
CA LYS A 76 7.73 -31.79 6.88
C LYS A 76 6.85 -31.88 8.13
N LEU A 77 6.89 -30.84 8.94
CA LEU A 77 5.80 -30.46 9.81
C LEU A 77 4.67 -30.10 8.86
N ASN A 78 3.58 -30.85 8.89
CA ASN A 78 2.38 -30.49 8.13
C ASN A 78 1.65 -29.30 8.80
N ILE A 79 2.40 -28.33 9.31
CA ILE A 79 1.91 -27.12 9.96
C ILE A 79 2.24 -25.97 9.01
N VAL A 80 1.22 -25.24 8.60
CA VAL A 80 1.37 -24.12 7.67
C VAL A 80 2.00 -22.94 8.41
N GLU A 81 3.05 -22.33 7.85
CA GLU A 81 3.79 -21.22 8.50
C GLU A 81 2.88 -20.06 8.92
N THR A 82 1.83 -19.78 8.15
CA THR A 82 0.87 -18.70 8.43
C THR A 82 0.05 -18.91 9.71
N VAL A 83 0.14 -20.10 10.33
CA VAL A 83 -0.53 -20.41 11.61
C VAL A 83 0.25 -19.83 12.79
N TYR A 84 1.58 -19.69 12.66
CA TYR A 84 2.46 -19.24 13.76
C TYR A 84 3.38 -18.07 13.37
N LEU A 85 3.33 -17.62 12.12
CA LEU A 85 4.04 -16.45 11.61
C LEU A 85 3.08 -15.49 10.89
N PRO A 86 3.32 -14.16 10.99
CA PRO A 86 4.38 -13.52 11.78
C PRO A 86 4.12 -13.57 13.29
N ILE A 87 5.17 -13.58 14.11
CA ILE A 87 5.01 -13.56 15.57
C ILE A 87 4.31 -12.24 15.96
N PRO A 88 3.23 -12.25 16.76
CA PRO A 88 2.65 -11.02 17.27
C PRO A 88 3.64 -10.27 18.17
N PHE A 89 3.35 -9.02 18.52
CA PHE A 89 4.24 -8.21 19.33
C PHE A 89 3.48 -7.28 20.28
N ILE A 90 4.22 -6.80 21.27
CA ILE A 90 3.75 -5.85 22.29
C ILE A 90 4.58 -4.57 22.13
N ILE A 91 3.91 -3.41 22.17
CA ILE A 91 4.54 -2.09 22.30
C ILE A 91 4.17 -1.52 23.67
N GLU A 92 5.15 -1.06 24.42
CA GLU A 92 4.90 -0.20 25.58
C GLU A 92 4.98 1.27 25.15
N ASP A 93 3.84 1.95 25.11
CA ASP A 93 3.77 3.36 24.76
C ASP A 93 3.88 4.24 26.02
N THR A 94 5.08 4.75 26.23
CA THR A 94 5.43 5.65 27.33
C THR A 94 5.25 7.12 26.97
N ASN A 95 5.30 7.48 25.69
CA ASN A 95 5.41 8.86 25.20
C ASN A 95 4.17 9.34 24.42
N GLN A 96 3.12 8.52 24.33
CA GLN A 96 1.90 8.80 23.55
C GLN A 96 2.22 9.02 22.05
N SER A 97 3.21 8.30 21.55
CA SER A 97 3.72 8.46 20.19
C SER A 97 3.22 7.38 19.22
N THR A 98 2.37 6.46 19.69
CA THR A 98 1.84 5.39 18.85
C THR A 98 0.70 5.89 17.96
N HIS A 99 0.83 5.66 16.66
CA HIS A 99 -0.25 5.85 15.68
C HIS A 99 -0.47 4.56 14.89
N ILE A 100 -1.73 4.31 14.51
CA ILE A 100 -2.07 3.26 13.53
C ILE A 100 -2.09 3.91 12.15
N VAL A 101 -1.23 3.44 11.25
CA VAL A 101 -1.22 3.86 9.85
C VAL A 101 -1.81 2.74 9.00
N VAL A 102 -2.92 3.03 8.34
CA VAL A 102 -3.55 2.13 7.37
C VAL A 102 -3.17 2.61 5.97
N SER A 103 -2.67 1.72 5.14
CA SER A 103 -2.22 2.07 3.78
C SER A 103 -2.51 0.96 2.78
N THR A 104 -2.61 1.30 1.51
CA THR A 104 -2.81 0.30 0.45
C THR A 104 -1.52 -0.49 0.22
N ALA A 105 -1.61 -1.82 0.26
CA ALA A 105 -0.52 -2.75 0.00
C ALA A 105 -0.71 -3.49 -1.34
N SER A 106 0.42 -3.96 -1.87
CA SER A 106 0.42 -4.91 -2.97
C SER A 106 1.46 -5.98 -2.74
N THR A 107 1.14 -7.21 -3.16
CA THR A 107 2.08 -8.33 -3.13
C THR A 107 2.53 -8.65 -4.55
N THR A 108 3.83 -8.81 -4.75
CA THR A 108 4.39 -9.17 -6.05
C THR A 108 5.15 -10.50 -5.99
N ARG A 109 5.07 -11.28 -7.06
CA ARG A 109 5.87 -12.49 -7.27
C ARG A 109 6.41 -12.50 -8.69
N THR A 110 7.63 -12.98 -8.86
CA THR A 110 8.26 -13.11 -10.18
C THR A 110 8.21 -14.55 -10.64
N PHE A 111 7.91 -14.75 -11.92
CA PHE A 111 7.85 -16.04 -12.59
C PHE A 111 8.68 -15.98 -13.87
N THR A 112 9.35 -17.08 -14.21
CA THR A 112 9.87 -17.27 -15.57
C THR A 112 8.78 -17.87 -16.45
N ARG A 113 8.87 -17.69 -17.76
CA ARG A 113 8.04 -18.37 -18.77
C ARG A 113 7.89 -19.87 -18.47
N GLU A 114 9.00 -20.56 -18.23
CA GLU A 114 9.03 -22.03 -18.00
C GLU A 114 8.29 -22.40 -16.72
N SER A 115 8.36 -21.56 -15.69
CA SER A 115 7.63 -21.78 -14.44
C SER A 115 6.11 -21.63 -14.61
N LEU A 116 5.67 -20.71 -15.49
CA LEU A 116 4.27 -20.55 -15.86
C LEU A 116 3.78 -21.73 -16.69
N LEU A 117 4.54 -22.16 -17.72
CA LEU A 117 4.21 -23.34 -18.53
C LEU A 117 4.00 -24.59 -17.66
N LYS A 118 4.91 -24.84 -16.70
CA LYS A 118 4.77 -25.95 -15.73
C LYS A 118 3.51 -25.83 -14.86
N LYS A 119 3.09 -24.61 -14.49
CA LYS A 119 1.84 -24.38 -13.75
C LYS A 119 0.63 -24.68 -14.62
N TYR A 120 0.61 -24.22 -15.87
CA TYR A 120 -0.45 -24.53 -16.83
C TYR A 120 -0.60 -26.04 -17.03
N ASP A 121 0.49 -26.77 -17.29
CA ASP A 121 0.46 -28.22 -17.47
C ASP A 121 -0.19 -28.93 -16.27
N LYS A 122 0.16 -28.49 -15.06
CA LYS A 122 -0.37 -29.04 -13.81
C LYS A 122 -1.86 -28.72 -13.62
N VAL A 123 -2.27 -27.49 -13.92
CA VAL A 123 -3.69 -27.07 -13.79
C VAL A 123 -4.53 -27.76 -14.85
N ILE A 124 -4.13 -27.75 -16.12
CA ILE A 124 -4.83 -28.43 -17.22
C ILE A 124 -5.00 -29.92 -16.93
N LYS A 125 -3.93 -30.61 -16.49
CA LYS A 125 -4.01 -32.04 -16.12
C LYS A 125 -5.01 -32.30 -14.98
N LYS A 126 -5.16 -31.37 -14.04
CA LYS A 126 -6.16 -31.47 -12.96
C LYS A 126 -7.56 -31.15 -13.47
N SER A 127 -7.73 -30.09 -14.25
CA SER A 127 -9.01 -29.66 -14.81
C SER A 127 -9.62 -30.70 -15.73
N LYS A 128 -8.81 -31.39 -16.56
CA LYS A 128 -9.25 -32.52 -17.41
C LYS A 128 -9.84 -33.70 -16.63
N LYS A 129 -9.50 -33.86 -15.34
CA LYS A 129 -10.04 -34.92 -14.47
C LYS A 129 -11.36 -34.55 -13.80
N SER A 130 -11.74 -33.28 -13.81
CA SER A 130 -12.97 -32.80 -13.18
C SER A 130 -13.99 -32.40 -14.24
N PRO A 131 -15.20 -32.99 -14.25
CA PRO A 131 -16.26 -32.64 -15.19
C PRO A 131 -16.60 -31.14 -15.16
N ILE A 132 -16.56 -30.53 -13.97
CA ILE A 132 -16.90 -29.12 -13.73
C ILE A 132 -15.87 -28.18 -14.37
N PHE A 133 -14.58 -28.55 -14.34
CA PHE A 133 -13.51 -27.70 -14.86
C PHE A 133 -13.13 -28.04 -16.31
N SER A 134 -13.82 -29.00 -16.95
CA SER A 134 -13.56 -29.37 -18.35
C SER A 134 -13.81 -28.20 -19.31
N GLN A 135 -14.80 -27.36 -19.03
CA GLN A 135 -15.21 -26.23 -19.88
C GLN A 135 -14.15 -25.11 -19.98
N VAL A 136 -13.30 -24.97 -18.96
CA VAL A 136 -12.24 -23.94 -18.94
C VAL A 136 -10.90 -24.43 -19.49
N VAL A 137 -10.81 -25.72 -19.86
CA VAL A 137 -9.55 -26.31 -20.38
C VAL A 137 -9.10 -25.64 -21.67
N GLY A 138 -10.02 -25.34 -22.59
CA GLY A 138 -9.68 -24.69 -23.87
C GLY A 138 -9.00 -23.34 -23.67
N ALA A 139 -9.59 -22.46 -22.84
CA ALA A 139 -9.01 -21.16 -22.51
C ALA A 139 -7.62 -21.30 -21.85
N LEU A 140 -7.43 -22.27 -20.95
CA LEU A 140 -6.13 -22.54 -20.33
C LEU A 140 -5.08 -23.03 -21.34
N GLU A 141 -5.49 -23.81 -22.35
CA GLU A 141 -4.60 -24.28 -23.42
C GLU A 141 -4.20 -23.14 -24.36
N GLU A 142 -5.11 -22.21 -24.68
CA GLU A 142 -4.82 -21.00 -25.45
C GLU A 142 -3.83 -20.07 -24.72
N GLU A 143 -4.08 -19.77 -23.44
CA GLU A 143 -3.16 -18.97 -22.62
C GLU A 143 -1.79 -19.65 -22.52
N ARG A 144 -1.75 -20.97 -22.31
CA ARG A 144 -0.50 -21.73 -22.29
C ARG A 144 0.26 -21.61 -23.62
N HIS A 145 -0.46 -21.69 -24.74
CA HIS A 145 0.14 -21.59 -26.08
C HIS A 145 0.76 -20.22 -26.30
N PHE A 146 0.10 -19.14 -25.85
CA PHE A 146 0.67 -17.79 -25.83
C PHE A 146 2.02 -17.78 -25.11
N PHE A 147 2.11 -18.30 -23.87
CA PHE A 147 3.38 -18.34 -23.14
C PHE A 147 4.43 -19.25 -23.80
N ALA A 148 4.03 -20.23 -24.61
CA ALA A 148 4.98 -21.09 -25.32
C ALA A 148 5.64 -20.39 -26.52
N MET A 149 4.97 -19.40 -27.12
CA MET A 149 5.54 -18.59 -28.21
C MET A 149 6.45 -17.48 -27.72
N GLU A 150 6.40 -17.15 -26.43
CA GLU A 150 7.22 -16.09 -25.83
C GLU A 150 8.70 -16.51 -25.73
N PRO A 151 9.63 -15.55 -25.68
CA PRO A 151 11.07 -15.83 -25.58
C PRO A 151 11.45 -16.68 -24.37
N GLU A 152 12.41 -17.58 -24.54
CA GLU A 152 12.93 -18.39 -23.44
C GLU A 152 13.55 -17.54 -22.33
N GLY A 153 13.22 -17.87 -21.08
CA GLY A 153 13.66 -17.11 -19.91
C GLY A 153 12.94 -15.78 -19.67
N GLU A 154 11.92 -15.43 -20.47
CA GLU A 154 11.13 -14.20 -20.27
C GLU A 154 10.57 -14.14 -18.84
N LEU A 155 10.68 -12.95 -18.23
CA LEU A 155 10.29 -12.73 -16.85
C LEU A 155 8.94 -12.02 -16.76
N TYR A 156 8.08 -12.57 -15.92
CA TYR A 156 6.77 -12.03 -15.61
C TYR A 156 6.67 -11.67 -14.14
N ARG A 157 5.94 -10.59 -13.84
CA ARG A 157 5.63 -10.15 -12.50
C ARG A 157 4.13 -10.25 -12.26
N ALA A 158 3.74 -11.11 -11.34
CA ALA A 158 2.39 -11.18 -10.83
C ALA A 158 2.24 -10.19 -9.68
N ARG A 159 1.19 -9.36 -9.70
CA ARG A 159 0.87 -8.40 -8.65
C ARG A 159 -0.58 -8.58 -8.24
N LYS A 160 -0.83 -8.61 -6.93
CA LYS A 160 -2.18 -8.49 -6.37
C LYS A 160 -2.22 -7.27 -5.46
N ASP A 161 -3.13 -6.36 -5.75
CA ASP A 161 -3.44 -5.16 -4.98
C ASP A 161 -4.82 -5.30 -4.34
N GLY A 162 -5.34 -4.21 -3.78
CA GLY A 162 -6.62 -4.21 -3.04
C GLY A 162 -6.50 -4.72 -1.61
N TYR A 163 -5.29 -4.89 -1.10
CA TYR A 163 -5.06 -5.18 0.32
C TYR A 163 -4.76 -3.89 1.06
N THR A 164 -5.19 -3.85 2.30
CA THR A 164 -4.74 -2.90 3.31
C THR A 164 -3.49 -3.46 4.00
N ASP A 165 -2.62 -2.58 4.45
CA ASP A 165 -1.53 -2.87 5.37
C ASP A 165 -1.69 -1.97 6.59
N VAL A 166 -1.47 -2.56 7.76
CA VAL A 166 -1.62 -1.90 9.05
C VAL A 166 -0.25 -1.83 9.69
N VAL A 167 0.23 -0.62 9.96
CA VAL A 167 1.55 -0.37 10.53
C VAL A 167 1.38 0.47 11.79
N LEU A 168 1.97 0.02 12.89
CA LEU A 168 2.14 0.83 14.09
C LEU A 168 3.41 1.66 13.94
N THR A 169 3.26 2.98 14.05
CA THR A 169 4.39 3.92 14.14
C THR A 169 4.51 4.38 15.57
N SER A 170 5.66 4.19 16.20
CA SER A 170 5.93 4.61 17.58
C SER A 170 7.37 5.09 17.72
N ASP A 171 7.62 6.03 18.63
CA ASP A 171 8.98 6.45 18.99
C ASP A 171 9.50 5.56 20.13
N LEU A 172 10.17 4.46 19.77
CA LEU A 172 10.64 3.44 20.71
C LEU A 172 12.04 3.73 21.27
N THR A 173 12.78 4.66 20.66
CA THR A 173 14.16 5.00 21.01
C THR A 173 14.27 6.48 21.35
N SER A 174 15.21 6.84 22.23
CA SER A 174 15.49 8.24 22.62
C SER A 174 15.98 9.13 21.47
N ASP A 175 16.20 8.55 20.29
CA ASP A 175 16.88 9.18 19.16
C ASP A 175 15.88 9.74 18.13
N ASN A 176 14.62 9.96 18.53
CA ASN A 176 13.51 10.45 17.68
C ASN A 176 13.30 9.62 16.39
N THR A 177 13.68 8.33 16.41
CA THR A 177 13.56 7.45 15.24
C THR A 177 12.25 6.67 15.31
N LEU A 178 11.28 7.11 14.50
CA LEU A 178 9.98 6.43 14.37
C LEU A 178 10.16 4.98 13.91
N SER A 179 9.92 4.06 14.82
CA SER A 179 9.87 2.63 14.56
C SER A 179 8.56 2.29 13.85
N ARG A 180 8.65 1.50 12.77
CA ARG A 180 7.52 1.05 11.96
C ARG A 180 7.35 -0.45 12.10
N LEU A 181 6.30 -0.87 12.79
CA LEU A 181 6.03 -2.27 13.09
C LEU A 181 4.77 -2.73 12.34
N ARG A 182 4.93 -3.67 11.42
CA ARG A 182 3.83 -4.19 10.61
C ARG A 182 2.95 -5.14 11.42
N VAL A 183 1.65 -4.86 11.48
CA VAL A 183 0.67 -5.70 12.17
C VAL A 183 0.27 -6.88 11.29
N GLY A 184 0.62 -8.08 11.74
CA GLY A 184 0.30 -9.34 11.05
C GLY A 184 -1.08 -9.88 11.38
N ALA A 185 -1.41 -11.06 10.82
CA ALA A 185 -2.72 -11.69 11.01
C ALA A 185 -3.09 -11.94 12.48
N HIS A 186 -2.09 -12.16 13.34
CA HIS A 186 -2.27 -12.39 14.77
C HIS A 186 -2.42 -11.11 15.61
N GLY A 187 -2.35 -9.93 14.99
CA GLY A 187 -2.53 -8.64 15.67
C GLY A 187 -1.32 -8.18 16.48
N ALA A 188 -1.55 -7.11 17.25
CA ALA A 188 -0.55 -6.50 18.13
C ALA A 188 -1.24 -5.91 19.38
N LEU A 189 -0.50 -5.83 20.49
CA LEU A 189 -0.96 -5.20 21.72
C LEU A 189 -0.12 -3.96 22.03
N VAL A 190 -0.79 -2.86 22.35
CA VAL A 190 -0.16 -1.65 22.89
C VAL A 190 -0.53 -1.55 24.36
N PHE A 191 0.47 -1.45 25.22
CA PHE A 191 0.29 -1.18 26.63
C PHE A 191 0.67 0.26 26.93
N SER A 192 -0.16 0.97 27.69
CA SER A 192 0.21 2.27 28.23
C SER A 192 -0.28 2.44 29.65
N ARG A 193 0.58 3.02 30.50
CA ARG A 193 0.18 3.41 31.86
C ARG A 193 -0.76 4.62 31.87
N ASN A 194 -0.79 5.40 30.79
CA ASN A 194 -1.73 6.52 30.68
C ASN A 194 -3.11 6.01 30.24
N LYS A 195 -4.08 6.07 31.16
CA LYS A 195 -5.48 5.65 30.92
C LYS A 195 -6.23 6.55 29.92
N GLU A 196 -5.73 7.74 29.64
CA GLU A 196 -6.33 8.66 28.67
C GLU A 196 -5.78 8.50 27.26
N LEU A 197 -4.77 7.64 27.07
CA LEU A 197 -4.19 7.42 25.74
C LEU A 197 -5.26 6.91 24.78
N LYS A 198 -5.35 7.55 23.63
CA LYS A 198 -6.08 7.04 22.46
C LYS A 198 -5.07 6.87 21.35
N ILE A 199 -5.15 5.75 20.63
CA ILE A 199 -4.30 5.53 19.47
C ILE A 199 -5.01 6.12 18.25
N PRO A 200 -4.55 7.25 17.69
CA PRO A 200 -5.13 7.80 16.48
C PRO A 200 -4.90 6.87 15.28
N VAL A 201 -5.89 6.85 14.39
CA VAL A 201 -5.83 6.10 13.12
C VAL A 201 -5.62 7.09 11.98
N VAL A 202 -4.52 6.93 11.26
CA VAL A 202 -4.18 7.67 10.04
C VAL A 202 -4.51 6.77 8.85
N ASN A 203 -5.62 7.08 8.16
CA ASN A 203 -6.08 6.31 7.01
C ASN A 203 -5.55 6.92 5.69
N ASN A 204 -4.54 6.28 5.11
CA ASN A 204 -3.93 6.67 3.85
C ASN A 204 -4.42 5.82 2.66
N VAL A 205 -5.53 5.07 2.80
CA VAL A 205 -6.05 4.19 1.75
C VAL A 205 -6.54 4.99 0.54
N ASP A 206 -7.18 6.14 0.77
CA ASP A 206 -7.73 7.00 -0.30
C ASP A 206 -6.74 8.06 -0.80
N GLU A 207 -5.85 8.55 0.07
CA GLU A 207 -4.88 9.60 -0.27
C GLU A 207 -3.82 9.15 -1.29
N ARG A 208 -3.68 7.85 -1.52
CA ARG A 208 -2.65 7.28 -2.41
C ARG A 208 -3.20 6.24 -3.37
N ARG A 209 -4.18 6.61 -4.20
CA ARG A 209 -4.18 6.12 -5.59
C ARG A 209 -3.00 6.73 -6.35
N SER A 210 -1.79 6.60 -5.81
CA SER A 210 -0.57 6.95 -6.50
C SER A 210 -0.54 6.09 -7.75
N ILE A 211 -0.43 6.75 -8.90
CA ILE A 211 -0.02 6.11 -10.14
C ILE A 211 1.19 5.22 -9.80
N THR A 212 1.26 4.04 -10.40
CA THR A 212 2.37 3.10 -10.21
C THR A 212 3.02 2.83 -11.56
N VAL A 213 4.19 2.18 -11.57
CA VAL A 213 4.82 1.69 -12.82
C VAL A 213 3.92 0.74 -13.63
N TYR A 214 2.92 0.13 -12.98
CA TYR A 214 1.92 -0.73 -13.62
C TYR A 214 0.75 0.06 -14.21
N SER A 215 0.59 1.33 -13.81
CA SER A 215 -0.45 2.20 -14.35
C SER A 215 -0.12 2.51 -15.82
N GLY A 216 -0.99 2.04 -16.72
CA GLY A 216 -0.79 2.15 -18.18
C GLY A 216 -0.28 0.87 -18.84
N VAL A 217 0.13 -0.14 -18.07
CA VAL A 217 0.48 -1.47 -18.61
C VAL A 217 -0.74 -2.37 -18.50
N LYS A 218 -1.22 -2.93 -19.62
CA LYS A 218 -2.33 -3.87 -19.60
C LYS A 218 -1.86 -5.23 -19.06
N PRO A 219 -2.54 -5.80 -18.05
CA PRO A 219 -2.19 -7.13 -17.57
C PRO A 219 -2.47 -8.20 -18.62
N ILE A 220 -1.65 -9.25 -18.60
CA ILE A 220 -1.77 -10.44 -19.44
C ILE A 220 -2.69 -11.43 -18.70
N PRO A 221 -3.72 -11.99 -19.37
CA PRO A 221 -4.54 -13.05 -18.80
C PRO A 221 -3.68 -14.23 -18.32
N CYS A 222 -3.93 -14.68 -17.09
CA CYS A 222 -3.24 -15.85 -16.55
C CYS A 222 -4.11 -16.62 -15.54
N GLY A 223 -4.93 -17.54 -16.05
CA GLY A 223 -5.85 -18.35 -15.25
C GLY A 223 -5.22 -19.07 -14.05
N PRO A 224 -4.04 -19.71 -14.15
CA PRO A 224 -3.41 -20.42 -13.03
C PRO A 224 -3.05 -19.54 -11.81
N LEU A 225 -3.04 -18.22 -11.96
CA LEU A 225 -2.70 -17.29 -10.89
C LEU A 225 -3.93 -16.66 -10.21
N GLY A 226 -5.15 -16.93 -10.69
CA GLY A 226 -6.39 -16.38 -10.13
C GLY A 226 -6.41 -14.85 -10.19
N ASP A 227 -6.71 -14.19 -9.08
CA ASP A 227 -6.88 -12.72 -9.01
C ASP A 227 -5.56 -11.91 -9.12
N PHE A 228 -4.45 -12.53 -9.49
CA PHE A 228 -3.21 -11.79 -9.70
C PHE A 228 -3.18 -11.21 -11.11
N SER A 229 -2.89 -9.91 -11.22
CA SER A 229 -2.56 -9.26 -12.48
C SER A 229 -1.13 -9.63 -12.89
N LEU A 230 -0.95 -10.23 -14.06
CA LEU A 230 0.36 -10.62 -14.58
C LEU A 230 0.86 -9.60 -15.61
N TYR A 231 2.15 -9.27 -15.55
CA TYR A 231 2.78 -8.30 -16.46
C TYR A 231 4.13 -8.85 -16.93
N ARG A 232 4.55 -8.56 -18.16
CA ARG A 232 5.96 -8.74 -18.54
C ARG A 232 6.81 -7.73 -17.80
N VAL A 233 7.97 -8.17 -17.31
CA VAL A 233 8.93 -7.27 -16.65
C VAL A 233 9.44 -6.23 -17.65
N ASN A 234 9.66 -6.61 -18.90
CA ASN A 234 10.10 -5.69 -19.96
C ASN A 234 9.09 -4.58 -20.23
N ASP A 235 7.79 -4.89 -20.28
CA ASP A 235 6.73 -3.88 -20.48
C ASP A 235 6.69 -2.88 -19.32
N ILE A 236 6.88 -3.35 -18.08
CA ILE A 236 6.98 -2.49 -16.89
C ILE A 236 8.21 -1.58 -16.98
N THR A 237 9.37 -2.14 -17.32
CA THR A 237 10.62 -1.38 -17.44
C THR A 237 10.52 -0.31 -18.52
N ARG A 238 9.89 -0.63 -19.66
CA ARG A 238 9.66 0.32 -20.75
C ARG A 238 8.69 1.44 -20.34
N ASN A 239 7.70 1.15 -19.50
CA ASN A 239 6.77 2.16 -19.00
C ASN A 239 7.33 3.03 -17.85
N GLN A 240 8.43 2.60 -17.21
CA GLN A 240 8.96 3.24 -16.02
C GLN A 240 9.32 4.74 -16.21
N PRO A 241 9.97 5.18 -17.31
CA PRO A 241 10.25 6.60 -17.53
C PRO A 241 8.99 7.47 -17.62
N SER A 242 7.99 7.03 -18.40
CA SER A 242 6.71 7.72 -18.55
C SER A 242 5.96 7.83 -17.23
N TYR A 243 5.99 6.75 -16.43
CA TYR A 243 5.47 6.75 -15.07
C TYR A 243 6.16 7.81 -14.19
N VAL A 244 7.49 7.83 -14.14
CA VAL A 244 8.25 8.76 -13.27
C VAL A 244 7.94 10.21 -13.62
N ALA A 245 7.90 10.53 -14.91
CA ALA A 245 7.54 11.87 -15.38
C ALA A 245 6.11 12.26 -14.96
N LYS A 246 5.13 11.36 -15.18
CA LYS A 246 3.73 11.60 -14.79
C LYS A 246 3.59 11.82 -13.28
N ALA A 247 4.21 10.95 -12.47
CA ALA A 247 4.17 11.05 -11.02
C ALA A 247 4.82 12.35 -10.51
N TYR A 248 5.93 12.77 -11.12
CA TYR A 248 6.60 14.03 -10.79
C TYR A 248 5.71 15.25 -11.07
N ILE A 249 5.06 15.29 -12.23
CA ILE A 249 4.17 16.40 -12.61
C ILE A 249 2.98 16.47 -11.65
N LEU A 250 2.32 15.35 -11.37
CA LEU A 250 1.18 15.30 -10.44
C LEU A 250 1.58 15.78 -9.04
N ARG A 251 2.73 15.33 -8.52
CA ARG A 251 3.25 15.79 -7.23
C ARG A 251 3.53 17.29 -7.23
N SER A 252 3.99 17.83 -8.36
CA SER A 252 4.24 19.27 -8.51
C SER A 252 2.94 20.09 -8.50
N ILE A 253 1.89 19.58 -9.15
CA ILE A 253 0.53 20.16 -9.12
C ILE A 253 -0.01 20.16 -7.69
N GLU A 254 0.05 19.01 -7.01
CA GLU A 254 -0.42 18.84 -5.64
C GLU A 254 0.32 19.78 -4.67
N SER A 255 1.66 19.83 -4.75
CA SER A 255 2.48 20.71 -3.91
C SER A 255 2.14 22.20 -4.14
N ARG A 256 1.84 22.59 -5.39
CA ARG A 256 1.38 23.95 -5.72
C ARG A 256 0.03 24.23 -5.08
N ASN A 257 -0.93 23.31 -5.20
CA ASN A 257 -2.28 23.48 -4.66
C ASN A 257 -2.26 23.58 -3.13
N LEU A 258 -1.47 22.71 -2.47
CA LEU A 258 -1.27 22.76 -1.02
C LEU A 258 -0.63 24.09 -0.58
N SER A 259 0.42 24.53 -1.28
CA SER A 259 1.08 25.81 -1.00
C SER A 259 0.12 27.00 -1.16
N PHE A 260 -0.71 27.00 -2.21
CA PHE A 260 -1.72 28.02 -2.43
C PHE A 260 -2.76 28.02 -1.31
N ASN A 261 -3.30 26.85 -0.94
CA ASN A 261 -4.30 26.73 0.12
C ASN A 261 -3.75 27.26 1.46
N ASN A 262 -2.56 26.80 1.86
CA ASN A 262 -1.93 27.24 3.10
C ASN A 262 -1.67 28.75 3.12
N LYS A 263 -1.14 29.32 2.03
CA LYS A 263 -0.86 30.76 1.94
C LYS A 263 -2.12 31.61 1.87
N SER A 264 -3.13 31.16 1.13
CA SER A 264 -4.41 31.88 1.03
C SER A 264 -5.13 31.91 2.36
N GLN A 265 -5.14 30.80 3.10
CA GLN A 265 -5.74 30.73 4.43
C GLN A 265 -4.98 31.60 5.44
N ALA A 266 -3.64 31.53 5.43
CA ALA A 266 -2.81 32.40 6.27
C ALA A 266 -3.06 33.90 5.98
N LEU A 267 -3.16 34.27 4.70
CA LEU A 267 -3.47 35.64 4.29
C LEU A 267 -4.87 36.08 4.76
N LEU A 268 -5.89 35.24 4.57
CA LEU A 268 -7.26 35.56 5.01
C LEU A 268 -7.35 35.71 6.53
N ASN A 269 -6.61 34.90 7.29
CA ASN A 269 -6.56 34.99 8.75
C ASN A 269 -5.85 36.25 9.25
N SER A 270 -4.86 36.77 8.52
CA SER A 270 -4.11 37.99 8.88
C SER A 270 -4.70 39.28 8.29
N THR A 271 -5.70 39.17 7.42
CA THR A 271 -6.29 40.33 6.73
C THR A 271 -7.29 41.08 7.63
N PRO A 272 -7.15 42.40 7.79
CA PRO A 272 -8.11 43.23 8.53
C PRO A 272 -9.55 43.18 7.95
N PRO A 273 -10.60 43.27 8.78
CA PRO A 273 -12.00 43.17 8.33
C PRO A 273 -12.37 44.15 7.20
N GLU A 274 -11.75 45.32 7.16
CA GLU A 274 -12.07 46.42 6.22
C GLU A 274 -11.70 46.08 4.77
N ILE A 275 -10.66 45.25 4.56
CA ILE A 275 -10.18 44.85 3.23
C ILE A 275 -10.41 43.37 2.93
N ARG A 276 -11.01 42.63 3.87
CA ARG A 276 -11.20 41.18 3.77
C ARG A 276 -11.97 40.76 2.53
N GLN A 277 -13.06 41.46 2.18
CA GLN A 277 -13.84 41.16 0.97
C GLN A 277 -13.02 41.32 -0.32
N VAL A 278 -12.11 42.29 -0.37
CA VAL A 278 -11.25 42.52 -1.54
C VAL A 278 -10.23 41.39 -1.68
N ILE A 279 -9.63 40.97 -0.55
CA ILE A 279 -8.68 39.85 -0.52
C ILE A 279 -9.36 38.53 -0.85
N GLU A 280 -10.56 38.26 -0.32
CA GLU A 280 -11.36 37.07 -0.65
C GLU A 280 -11.65 36.98 -2.15
N ARG A 281 -12.02 38.09 -2.80
CA ARG A 281 -12.22 38.14 -4.26
C ARG A 281 -10.93 37.80 -5.02
N LYS A 282 -9.78 38.35 -4.61
CA LYS A 282 -8.47 38.04 -5.22
C LYS A 282 -8.08 36.59 -5.04
N VAL A 283 -8.28 36.03 -3.84
CA VAL A 283 -8.02 34.61 -3.55
C VAL A 283 -8.91 33.71 -4.40
N ASN A 284 -10.19 34.03 -4.55
CA ASN A 284 -11.11 33.25 -5.37
C ASN A 284 -10.74 33.29 -6.87
N ALA A 285 -10.42 34.47 -7.40
CA ALA A 285 -9.96 34.60 -8.78
C ALA A 285 -8.62 33.85 -9.02
N ALA A 286 -7.71 33.89 -8.04
CA ALA A 286 -6.47 33.12 -8.11
C ALA A 286 -6.72 31.60 -8.03
N ARG A 287 -7.72 31.16 -7.28
CA ARG A 287 -8.16 29.75 -7.22
C ARG A 287 -8.73 29.29 -8.56
N GLU A 288 -9.56 30.09 -9.22
CA GLU A 288 -10.09 29.80 -10.56
C GLU A 288 -8.96 29.68 -11.59
N ALA A 289 -7.98 30.58 -11.55
CA ALA A 289 -6.79 30.50 -12.41
C ALA A 289 -5.99 29.21 -12.16
N LEU A 290 -5.87 28.79 -10.91
CA LEU A 290 -5.17 27.55 -10.54
C LEU A 290 -5.92 26.29 -10.99
N ILE A 291 -7.26 26.27 -10.92
CA ILE A 291 -8.09 25.18 -11.47
C ILE A 291 -7.91 25.07 -12.99
N ARG A 292 -7.90 26.20 -13.71
CA ARG A 292 -7.62 26.20 -15.16
C ARG A 292 -6.24 25.65 -15.46
N LEU A 293 -5.23 26.09 -14.73
CA LEU A 293 -3.86 25.62 -14.90
C LEU A 293 -3.71 24.12 -14.59
N GLU A 294 -4.40 23.62 -13.57
CA GLU A 294 -4.46 22.18 -13.28
C GLU A 294 -5.06 21.39 -14.43
N LYS A 295 -6.18 21.84 -15.00
CA LYS A 295 -6.78 21.21 -16.18
C LYS A 295 -5.79 21.17 -17.37
N MET A 296 -5.11 22.29 -17.63
CA MET A 296 -4.09 22.36 -18.67
C MET A 296 -2.91 21.43 -18.41
N ASP A 297 -2.46 21.33 -17.17
CA ASP A 297 -1.38 20.41 -16.76
C ASP A 297 -1.82 18.94 -16.89
N MET A 298 -3.10 18.62 -16.65
CA MET A 298 -3.65 17.28 -16.88
C MET A 298 -3.70 16.94 -18.38
N GLU A 299 -4.15 17.86 -19.22
CA GLU A 299 -4.12 17.70 -20.69
C GLU A 299 -2.67 17.55 -21.20
N LEU A 300 -1.72 18.27 -20.60
CA LEU A 300 -0.30 18.17 -20.91
C LEU A 300 0.20 16.74 -20.69
N ILE A 301 -0.18 16.14 -19.55
CA ILE A 301 0.19 14.77 -19.22
C ILE A 301 -0.34 13.80 -20.29
N ASP A 302 -1.59 13.96 -20.74
CA ASP A 302 -2.16 13.06 -21.75
C ASP A 302 -1.42 13.17 -23.09
N VAL A 303 -1.08 14.40 -23.51
CA VAL A 303 -0.27 14.64 -24.72
C VAL A 303 1.14 14.05 -24.57
N MET A 304 1.77 14.23 -23.41
CA MET A 304 3.09 13.64 -23.12
C MET A 304 3.07 12.12 -23.19
N MET A 305 2.05 11.48 -22.63
CA MET A 305 1.96 10.01 -22.64
C MET A 305 1.68 9.47 -24.05
N ALA A 306 1.00 10.25 -24.89
CA ALA A 306 0.70 9.87 -26.27
C ALA A 306 1.83 10.15 -27.28
N SER A 307 2.84 10.96 -26.91
CA SER A 307 3.88 11.40 -27.86
C SER A 307 4.85 10.29 -28.29
N GLY A 308 5.03 9.26 -27.45
CA GLY A 308 6.03 8.22 -27.66
C GLY A 308 7.48 8.66 -27.40
N ASP A 309 7.69 9.86 -26.85
CA ASP A 309 9.00 10.38 -26.52
C ASP A 309 9.65 9.68 -25.31
N ASP A 310 10.97 9.75 -25.21
CA ASP A 310 11.67 9.44 -23.95
C ASP A 310 11.40 10.56 -22.93
N LEU A 311 10.68 10.21 -21.87
CA LEU A 311 10.29 11.13 -20.81
C LEU A 311 11.21 11.10 -19.59
N THR A 312 12.36 10.42 -19.69
CA THR A 312 13.32 10.30 -18.59
C THR A 312 13.79 11.68 -18.13
N GLY A 313 13.54 12.01 -16.85
CA GLY A 313 14.03 13.24 -16.23
C GLY A 313 13.31 14.52 -16.64
N VAL A 314 12.19 14.44 -17.38
CA VAL A 314 11.42 15.62 -17.80
C VAL A 314 10.84 16.37 -16.59
N ARG A 315 11.13 17.66 -16.49
CA ARG A 315 10.54 18.58 -15.49
C ARG A 315 9.27 19.21 -16.04
N LEU A 316 8.39 19.67 -15.14
CA LEU A 316 7.11 20.30 -15.50
C LEU A 316 7.30 21.55 -16.38
N THR A 317 8.35 22.33 -16.14
CA THR A 317 8.68 23.50 -16.97
C THR A 317 9.04 23.13 -18.40
N ASP A 318 9.79 22.04 -18.57
CA ASP A 318 10.25 21.58 -19.88
C ASP A 318 9.12 20.88 -20.62
N ALA A 319 8.31 20.11 -19.90
CA ALA A 319 7.07 19.54 -20.40
C ALA A 319 6.14 20.62 -20.96
N ARG A 320 5.90 21.71 -20.22
CA ARG A 320 5.03 22.82 -20.67
C ARG A 320 5.56 23.51 -21.91
N LYS A 321 6.88 23.71 -22.02
CA LYS A 321 7.50 24.28 -23.22
C LYS A 321 7.35 23.37 -24.43
N LYS A 322 7.52 22.06 -24.24
CA LYS A 322 7.56 21.09 -25.34
C LYS A 322 6.18 20.64 -25.80
N TYR A 323 5.24 20.43 -24.88
CA TYR A 323 3.93 19.84 -25.17
C TYR A 323 2.74 20.79 -24.91
N GLY A 324 2.98 21.99 -24.38
CA GLY A 324 1.94 23.00 -24.16
C GLY A 324 1.55 23.71 -25.46
N LYS A 325 0.25 23.71 -25.78
CA LYS A 325 -0.28 24.46 -26.94
C LYS A 325 -0.35 25.98 -26.73
N GLU A 326 -0.28 26.43 -25.48
CA GLU A 326 -0.32 27.83 -25.05
C GLU A 326 0.78 28.06 -24.01
N ILE A 327 1.99 28.35 -24.49
CA ILE A 327 3.18 28.47 -23.65
C ILE A 327 3.04 29.62 -22.63
N GLU A 328 2.37 30.71 -23.01
CA GLU A 328 2.22 31.92 -22.18
C GLU A 328 1.24 31.75 -21.00
N GLU A 329 0.15 30.97 -21.15
CA GLU A 329 -0.82 30.71 -20.07
C GLU A 329 -0.33 29.67 -19.04
N ARG A 330 0.64 28.81 -19.43
CA ARG A 330 1.12 27.68 -18.63
C ARG A 330 2.37 27.99 -17.79
N TYR A 331 2.97 29.18 -17.88
CA TYR A 331 4.05 29.54 -16.96
C TYR A 331 3.49 29.56 -15.53
N GLY A 332 3.97 28.62 -14.71
CA GLY A 332 3.41 28.36 -13.38
C GLY A 332 3.42 29.61 -12.53
N TYR A 333 2.24 30.19 -12.32
CA TYR A 333 2.11 31.33 -11.43
C TYR A 333 2.41 30.87 -9.99
N THR A 334 3.43 31.45 -9.38
CA THR A 334 3.57 31.44 -7.91
C THR A 334 2.40 32.20 -7.30
N PHE A 335 2.04 31.90 -6.04
CA PHE A 335 0.98 32.61 -5.31
C PHE A 335 1.06 34.14 -5.48
N ASN A 336 2.27 34.71 -5.38
CA ASN A 336 2.50 36.13 -5.56
C ASN A 336 2.21 36.59 -7.00
N GLN A 337 2.63 35.83 -8.00
CA GLN A 337 2.34 36.15 -9.41
C GLN A 337 0.85 36.03 -9.73
N THR A 338 0.13 35.05 -9.17
CA THR A 338 -1.32 34.93 -9.36
C THR A 338 -2.05 36.11 -8.72
N MET A 339 -1.66 36.49 -7.48
CA MET A 339 -2.22 37.65 -6.78
C MET A 339 -1.92 38.98 -7.48
N SER A 340 -0.73 39.14 -8.07
CA SER A 340 -0.32 40.32 -8.83
C SER A 340 -0.96 40.39 -10.23
N ALA A 341 -1.21 39.26 -10.88
CA ALA A 341 -1.86 39.19 -12.20
C ALA A 341 -3.36 39.50 -12.15
N THR A 342 -4.02 39.27 -11.01
CA THR A 342 -5.37 39.76 -10.73
C THR A 342 -5.41 41.28 -10.60
N LYS A 343 -5.49 41.98 -11.74
CA LYS A 343 -5.97 43.36 -11.80
C LYS A 343 -7.47 43.36 -11.57
N LEU A 344 -7.93 43.92 -10.45
CA LEU A 344 -9.32 44.35 -10.32
C LEU A 344 -9.48 45.64 -11.12
N ARG A 345 -10.31 45.61 -12.17
CA ARG A 345 -11.12 46.76 -12.54
C ARG A 345 -12.39 46.72 -11.71
#